data_AF-A0AAU1TS63-F1
#
_entry.id   AF-A0AAU1TS63-F1
#
_cell.length_a   1.000
_cell.length_b   1.000
_cell.length_c   1.000
_cell.angle_alpha   90.00
_cell.angle_beta   90.00
_cell.angle_gamma   90.00
#
_symmetry.space_group_name_H-M   'P 1'
#
loop_
_entity.id
_entity.type
_entity.pdbx_description
1 polymer ?
#
loop_
_entity_poly.entity_id
_entity_poly.type
_entity_poly.pdbx_seq_one_letter_code
_entity_poly.pdbx_strand_id
1 'polypeptide(L)'
;MGLDITVLVVDWDHLGRTPAAERLGMLEDAACPDDDCDDGVGGADAGVEHGWVRRPDTPWCALYEFFRTLGSFKPHFWAGQAWEDVRDFAEPDLRAALDVFLAGLFWLGPDDADTGAEDEPIVGLFPAERDPWHPRLLVVRTPEQVPDLARAWAVAAPLLEDLRAPYAVHAERPGRWTANFEEFAILVRDWGEVVTEASRSGRGLIGLPI
;
A
#
# COMPACT_ATOMS: atom_id res chain seq x y z
N MET A 1 0.07 20.70 -1.18
CA MET A 1 0.13 19.60 -2.16
C MET A 1 -0.01 18.30 -1.38
N GLY A 2 -0.72 17.30 -1.93
CA GLY A 2 -0.88 16.00 -1.27
C GLY A 2 0.35 15.13 -1.45
N LEU A 3 0.49 14.08 -0.64
CA LEU A 3 1.40 12.99 -0.89
C LEU A 3 0.66 11.94 -1.72
N ASP A 4 1.31 11.40 -2.72
CA ASP A 4 0.77 10.36 -3.61
C ASP A 4 1.42 9.01 -3.26
N ILE A 5 0.79 7.92 -3.70
CA ILE A 5 1.21 6.55 -3.49
C ILE A 5 0.89 5.71 -4.73
N THR A 6 1.92 5.08 -5.27
CA THR A 6 1.82 4.06 -6.30
C THR A 6 2.37 2.73 -5.78
N VAL A 7 1.56 1.66 -5.84
CA VAL A 7 1.92 0.36 -5.26
C VAL A 7 2.29 -0.64 -6.34
N LEU A 8 3.48 -1.21 -6.18
CA LEU A 8 4.07 -2.21 -7.05
C LEU A 8 4.24 -3.54 -6.31
N VAL A 9 3.83 -4.62 -6.97
CA VAL A 9 4.23 -5.99 -6.63
C VAL A 9 5.44 -6.38 -7.46
N VAL A 10 6.58 -6.56 -6.81
CA VAL A 10 7.90 -6.61 -7.46
C VAL A 10 8.59 -7.95 -7.25
N ASP A 11 9.18 -8.49 -8.33
CA ASP A 11 10.15 -9.58 -8.26
C ASP A 11 11.44 -9.11 -7.57
N TRP A 12 11.64 -9.58 -6.34
CA TRP A 12 12.78 -9.20 -5.50
C TRP A 12 14.12 -9.70 -6.04
N ASP A 13 14.14 -10.84 -6.76
CA ASP A 13 15.35 -11.34 -7.39
C ASP A 13 15.76 -10.44 -8.56
N HIS A 14 14.79 -9.90 -9.30
CA HIS A 14 15.06 -8.90 -10.33
C HIS A 14 15.62 -7.62 -9.70
N LEU A 15 14.94 -7.10 -8.68
CA LEU A 15 15.36 -5.90 -7.98
C LEU A 15 16.77 -6.06 -7.38
N GLY A 16 17.06 -7.21 -6.78
CA GLY A 16 18.37 -7.53 -6.20
C GLY A 16 19.51 -7.57 -7.23
N ARG A 17 19.23 -7.94 -8.49
CA ARG A 17 20.21 -7.94 -9.59
C ARG A 17 20.49 -6.55 -10.17
N THR A 18 19.53 -5.63 -10.06
CA THR A 18 19.72 -4.23 -10.47
C THR A 18 20.68 -3.52 -9.50
N PRO A 19 21.63 -2.69 -9.99
CA PRO A 19 22.50 -1.90 -9.12
C PRO A 19 21.69 -1.01 -8.17
N ALA A 20 22.09 -0.92 -6.90
CA ALA A 20 21.31 -0.19 -5.89
C ALA A 20 20.97 1.26 -6.29
N ALA A 21 21.89 1.95 -6.96
CA ALA A 21 21.70 3.32 -7.45
C ALA A 21 20.66 3.46 -8.58
N GLU A 22 20.37 2.38 -9.31
CA GLU A 22 19.45 2.39 -10.46
C GLU A 22 18.04 1.90 -10.10
N ARG A 23 17.88 1.25 -8.94
CA ARG A 23 16.62 0.60 -8.53
C ARG A 23 15.45 1.57 -8.39
N LEU A 24 15.68 2.76 -7.82
CA LEU A 24 14.61 3.72 -7.61
C LEU A 24 14.08 4.25 -8.95
N GLY A 25 14.97 4.76 -9.82
CA GLY A 25 14.57 5.21 -11.16
C GLY A 25 13.88 4.11 -11.97
N MET A 26 14.38 2.87 -11.93
CA MET A 26 13.72 1.73 -12.58
C MET A 26 12.29 1.47 -12.05
N LEU A 27 12.05 1.67 -10.75
CA LEU A 27 10.72 1.53 -10.16
C LEU A 27 9.80 2.71 -10.52
N GLU A 28 10.35 3.93 -10.58
CA GLU A 28 9.64 5.14 -10.99
C GLU A 28 9.22 5.06 -12.47
N ASP A 29 10.14 4.67 -13.36
CA ASP A 29 9.85 4.46 -14.80
C ASP A 29 8.77 3.39 -15.01
N ALA A 30 8.77 2.34 -14.18
CA ALA A 30 7.76 1.28 -14.24
C ALA A 30 6.38 1.72 -13.73
N ALA A 31 6.35 2.67 -12.79
CA ALA A 31 5.13 3.25 -12.23
C ALA A 31 4.53 4.32 -13.15
N CYS A 32 5.36 5.15 -13.77
CA CYS A 32 4.95 6.20 -14.70
C CYS A 32 5.95 6.27 -15.87
N PRO A 33 5.67 5.62 -17.01
CA PRO A 33 6.57 5.67 -18.16
C PRO A 33 6.50 7.07 -18.79
N ASP A 34 7.63 7.59 -19.24
CA ASP A 34 7.73 8.92 -19.86
C ASP A 34 6.75 9.14 -21.05
N ASP A 35 6.30 8.08 -21.73
CA ASP A 35 5.35 8.12 -22.85
C ASP A 35 3.91 8.53 -22.44
N ASP A 36 3.56 8.51 -21.14
CA ASP A 36 2.26 8.94 -20.64
C ASP A 36 2.21 10.47 -20.36
N CYS A 37 3.31 11.20 -20.54
CA CYS A 37 3.45 12.59 -20.09
C CYS A 37 3.35 13.68 -21.19
N ASP A 38 3.45 13.36 -22.49
CA ASP A 38 3.49 14.39 -23.56
C ASP A 38 2.24 14.44 -24.46
N ASP A 39 1.48 13.34 -24.57
CA ASP A 39 0.30 13.32 -25.44
C ASP A 39 -0.98 13.28 -24.61
N GLY A 40 -1.76 14.37 -24.67
CA GLY A 40 -3.11 14.49 -24.09
C GLY A 40 -4.16 13.53 -24.68
N VAL A 41 -3.75 12.34 -25.10
CA VAL A 41 -4.54 11.22 -25.57
C VAL A 41 -3.97 10.00 -24.87
N GLY A 42 -4.68 9.54 -23.84
CA GLY A 42 -4.20 8.56 -22.86
C GLY A 42 -3.37 7.44 -23.46
N GLY A 43 -2.14 7.33 -22.96
CA GLY A 43 -1.31 6.16 -23.17
C GLY A 43 -1.96 4.93 -22.54
N ALA A 44 -1.27 3.80 -22.59
CA ALA A 44 -1.83 2.45 -22.68
C ALA A 44 -2.67 1.93 -21.47
N ASP A 45 -3.30 2.81 -20.70
CA ASP A 45 -4.17 2.53 -19.57
C ASP A 45 -5.34 3.51 -19.37
N ALA A 46 -5.96 4.01 -20.45
CA ALA A 46 -7.19 4.79 -20.36
C ALA A 46 -8.45 3.99 -19.90
N GLY A 47 -8.28 2.87 -19.17
CA GLY A 47 -9.36 1.90 -18.94
C GLY A 47 -9.41 1.17 -17.60
N VAL A 48 -8.37 1.18 -16.77
CA VAL A 48 -8.43 0.52 -15.45
C VAL A 48 -8.94 1.52 -14.41
N GLU A 49 -10.26 1.54 -14.21
CA GLU A 49 -10.90 2.31 -13.13
C GLU A 49 -10.44 1.83 -11.72
N HIS A 50 -9.98 0.57 -11.64
CA HIS A 50 -9.57 -0.13 -10.42
C HIS A 50 -8.93 -1.50 -10.76
N GLY A 51 -7.86 -1.87 -10.04
CA GLY A 51 -7.28 -3.22 -10.10
C GLY A 51 -5.87 -3.31 -10.70
N TRP A 52 -5.52 -4.50 -11.19
CA TRP A 52 -4.16 -4.80 -11.65
C TRP A 52 -3.82 -4.20 -13.01
N VAL A 53 -2.73 -3.45 -13.05
CA VAL A 53 -2.06 -3.00 -14.27
C VAL A 53 -0.81 -3.85 -14.46
N ARG A 54 -0.82 -4.68 -15.49
CA ARG A 54 0.32 -5.54 -15.87
C ARG A 54 0.80 -5.18 -17.25
N ARG A 55 2.08 -4.88 -17.38
CA ARG A 55 2.66 -4.47 -18.65
C ARG A 55 3.59 -5.57 -19.21
N PRO A 56 3.53 -5.86 -20.53
CA PRO A 56 4.36 -6.90 -21.13
C PRO A 56 5.87 -6.61 -21.11
N ASP A 57 6.25 -5.34 -21.10
CA ASP A 57 7.63 -4.83 -21.08
C ASP A 57 8.26 -4.86 -19.68
N THR A 58 7.45 -4.81 -18.62
CA THR A 58 7.90 -4.92 -17.21
C THR A 58 7.32 -6.17 -16.52
N PRO A 59 7.61 -7.40 -16.98
CA PRO A 59 7.04 -8.63 -16.40
C PRO A 59 7.49 -8.89 -14.96
N TRP A 60 8.54 -8.20 -14.51
CA TRP A 60 9.11 -8.27 -13.18
C TRP A 60 8.31 -7.47 -12.14
N CYS A 61 7.37 -6.60 -12.55
CA CYS A 61 6.47 -5.90 -11.65
C CYS A 61 5.01 -5.96 -12.12
N ALA A 62 4.10 -5.59 -11.22
CA ALA A 62 2.71 -5.29 -11.53
C ALA A 62 2.27 -4.13 -10.63
N LEU A 63 1.51 -3.20 -11.19
CA LEU A 63 0.95 -2.06 -10.47
C LEU A 63 -0.49 -2.37 -10.05
N TYR A 64 -0.93 -1.78 -8.94
CA TYR A 64 -2.31 -1.85 -8.50
C TYR A 64 -2.91 -0.47 -8.34
N GLU A 65 -4.00 -0.22 -9.07
CA GLU A 65 -4.79 1.01 -8.98
C GLU A 65 -5.88 0.85 -7.92
N PHE A 66 -5.78 1.61 -6.83
CA PHE A 66 -6.76 1.58 -5.73
C PHE A 66 -8.02 2.35 -6.08
N PHE A 67 -9.18 1.79 -5.73
CA PHE A 67 -10.47 2.31 -6.13
C PHE A 67 -10.67 3.77 -5.70
N ARG A 68 -10.85 4.67 -6.69
CA ARG A 68 -11.14 6.11 -6.48
C ARG A 68 -10.13 6.86 -5.61
N THR A 69 -8.91 6.35 -5.47
CA THR A 69 -7.83 7.06 -4.76
C THR A 69 -7.10 8.06 -5.66
N LEU A 70 -7.07 7.78 -6.98
CA LEU A 70 -6.37 8.57 -7.99
C LEU A 70 -4.89 8.80 -7.60
N GLY A 71 -4.24 7.74 -7.09
CA GLY A 71 -2.86 7.80 -6.61
C GLY A 71 -2.66 8.55 -5.30
N SER A 72 -3.69 9.14 -4.66
CA SER A 72 -3.46 9.89 -3.42
C SER A 72 -3.16 8.99 -2.22
N PHE A 73 -2.20 9.38 -1.37
CA PHE A 73 -1.96 8.72 -0.09
C PHE A 73 -2.99 9.10 1.00
N LYS A 74 -3.79 10.15 0.80
CA LYS A 74 -4.76 10.60 1.82
C LYS A 74 -5.76 9.52 2.27
N PRO A 75 -6.40 8.74 1.39
CA PRO A 75 -7.30 7.65 1.79
C PRO A 75 -6.62 6.64 2.73
N HIS A 76 -5.35 6.32 2.49
CA HIS A 76 -4.54 5.41 3.30
C HIS A 76 -4.29 5.97 4.70
N PHE A 77 -3.78 7.20 4.77
CA PHE A 77 -3.57 7.89 6.04
C PHE A 77 -4.86 7.96 6.87
N TRP A 78 -5.97 8.37 6.23
CA TRP A 78 -7.24 8.50 6.94
C TRP A 78 -7.90 7.17 7.29
N ALA A 79 -7.66 6.11 6.52
CA ALA A 79 -8.04 4.76 6.90
C ALA A 79 -7.27 4.28 8.15
N GLY A 80 -5.97 4.59 8.25
CA GLY A 80 -5.19 4.28 9.45
C GLY A 80 -5.74 5.02 10.69
N GLN A 81 -6.10 6.29 10.53
CA GLN A 81 -6.73 7.05 11.61
C GLN A 81 -8.15 6.56 11.96
N ALA A 82 -8.93 6.15 10.96
CA ALA A 82 -10.24 5.55 11.21
C ALA A 82 -10.12 4.21 11.94
N TRP A 83 -9.09 3.43 11.62
CA TRP A 83 -8.76 2.21 12.35
C TRP A 83 -8.45 2.50 13.82
N GLU A 84 -7.59 3.49 14.11
CA GLU A 84 -7.34 3.93 15.50
C GLU A 84 -8.61 4.30 16.25
N ASP A 85 -9.51 5.05 15.60
CA ASP A 85 -10.76 5.50 16.21
C ASP A 85 -11.70 4.32 16.58
N VAL A 86 -11.64 3.19 15.85
CA VAL A 86 -12.59 2.07 16.01
C VAL A 86 -11.98 0.79 16.61
N ARG A 87 -10.66 0.62 16.60
CA ARG A 87 -9.99 -0.66 16.92
C ARG A 87 -10.29 -1.23 18.31
N ASP A 88 -10.54 -0.38 19.30
CA ASP A 88 -10.89 -0.81 20.66
C ASP A 88 -12.30 -1.41 20.77
N PHE A 89 -13.12 -1.25 19.75
CA PHE A 89 -14.49 -1.76 19.66
C PHE A 89 -14.62 -2.94 18.69
N ALA A 90 -13.53 -3.34 18.02
CA ALA A 90 -13.49 -4.50 17.15
C ALA A 90 -13.40 -5.80 17.97
N GLU A 91 -13.96 -6.88 17.43
CA GLU A 91 -13.78 -8.22 18.01
C GLU A 91 -12.27 -8.56 18.13
N PRO A 92 -11.83 -9.25 19.19
CA PRO A 92 -10.41 -9.44 19.47
C PRO A 92 -9.62 -10.06 18.31
N ASP A 93 -10.21 -11.05 17.62
CA ASP A 93 -9.57 -11.73 16.49
C ASP A 93 -9.44 -10.80 15.28
N LEU A 94 -10.48 -10.00 14.98
CA LEU A 94 -10.44 -8.99 13.92
C LEU A 94 -9.39 -7.92 14.25
N ARG A 95 -9.37 -7.43 15.49
CA ARG A 95 -8.41 -6.42 15.95
C ARG A 95 -6.98 -6.91 15.78
N ALA A 96 -6.66 -8.08 16.31
CA ALA A 96 -5.31 -8.62 16.24
C ALA A 96 -4.85 -8.82 14.78
N ALA A 97 -5.75 -9.31 13.92
CA ALA A 97 -5.46 -9.53 12.51
C ALA A 97 -5.28 -8.21 11.74
N LEU A 98 -6.20 -7.24 11.90
CA LEU A 98 -6.10 -5.94 11.23
C LEU A 98 -4.94 -5.10 11.75
N ASP A 99 -4.59 -5.20 13.03
CA ASP A 99 -3.43 -4.49 13.58
C ASP A 99 -2.14 -4.93 12.86
N VAL A 100 -1.91 -6.24 12.71
CA VAL A 100 -0.76 -6.78 11.97
C VAL A 100 -0.82 -6.39 10.50
N PHE A 101 -1.99 -6.53 9.87
CA PHE A 101 -2.17 -6.26 8.46
C PHE A 101 -1.88 -4.79 8.11
N LEU A 102 -2.51 -3.86 8.82
CA LEU A 102 -2.39 -2.43 8.53
C LEU A 102 -1.04 -1.85 8.95
N ALA A 103 -0.44 -2.36 10.05
CA ALA A 103 0.91 -1.97 10.48
C ALA A 103 1.97 -2.35 9.44
N GLY A 104 1.72 -3.44 8.71
CA GLY A 104 2.53 -3.84 7.58
C GLY A 104 2.40 -2.94 6.35
N LEU A 105 1.48 -1.98 6.31
CA LEU A 105 1.15 -1.26 5.09
C LEU A 105 1.29 0.25 5.26
N PHE A 106 0.37 0.90 5.97
CA PHE A 106 0.31 2.37 6.05
C PHE A 106 -0.07 2.89 7.42
N TRP A 107 -0.40 2.01 8.36
CA TRP A 107 -0.77 2.39 9.72
C TRP A 107 0.46 2.33 10.62
N LEU A 108 0.72 3.40 11.37
CA LEU A 108 1.90 3.50 12.22
C LEU A 108 1.74 2.73 13.55
N GLY A 109 0.55 2.21 13.86
CA GLY A 109 0.31 1.51 15.12
C GLY A 109 0.13 2.44 16.33
N PRO A 110 -0.29 1.88 17.49
CA PRO A 110 -0.59 2.67 18.68
C PRO A 110 0.65 3.17 19.44
N ASP A 111 1.80 2.53 19.24
CA ASP A 111 3.04 2.81 20.00
C ASP A 111 3.96 3.83 19.32
N ASP A 112 3.65 4.27 18.09
CA ASP A 112 4.58 5.00 17.23
C ASP A 112 4.29 6.52 17.18
N ALA A 113 3.70 7.06 18.24
CA ALA A 113 3.49 8.50 18.39
C ALA A 113 4.80 9.28 18.66
N ASP A 114 5.91 8.61 18.99
CA ASP A 114 7.19 9.27 19.32
C ASP A 114 8.46 8.45 19.03
N THR A 115 8.34 7.28 18.40
CA THR A 115 9.48 6.56 17.85
C THR A 115 9.46 6.73 16.34
N GLY A 116 10.44 7.44 15.81
CA GLY A 116 10.82 7.21 14.42
C GLY A 116 11.37 5.80 14.31
N ALA A 117 10.51 4.78 14.37
CA ALA A 117 10.81 3.45 13.88
C ALA A 117 11.01 3.61 12.38
N GLU A 118 12.20 4.12 12.03
CA GLU A 118 12.76 3.99 10.71
C GLU A 118 12.63 2.49 10.43
N ASP A 119 11.72 2.09 9.53
CA ASP A 119 11.77 0.79 8.88
C ASP A 119 13.26 0.54 8.67
N GLU A 120 13.84 -0.46 9.36
CA GLU A 120 15.26 -0.74 9.23
C GLU A 120 15.54 -0.76 7.74
N PRO A 121 16.43 0.12 7.23
CA PRO A 121 16.64 0.21 5.80
C PRO A 121 16.95 -1.20 5.34
N ILE A 122 16.14 -1.77 4.44
CA ILE A 122 16.38 -3.14 3.97
C ILE A 122 17.81 -3.12 3.43
N VAL A 123 18.72 -3.72 4.21
CA VAL A 123 20.13 -3.41 4.12
C VAL A 123 20.60 -3.79 2.72
N GLY A 124 21.04 -2.79 1.96
CA GLY A 124 21.54 -2.98 0.60
C GLY A 124 20.49 -2.99 -0.50
N LEU A 125 19.21 -2.70 -0.24
CA LEU A 125 18.17 -2.57 -1.27
C LEU A 125 18.17 -1.19 -1.94
N PHE A 126 18.47 -0.12 -1.19
CA PHE A 126 18.69 1.22 -1.73
C PHE A 126 20.02 1.79 -1.21
N PRO A 127 20.60 2.80 -1.88
CA PRO A 127 21.81 3.47 -1.40
C PRO A 127 21.60 3.99 0.03
N ALA A 128 22.63 3.86 0.87
CA ALA A 128 22.56 4.30 2.27
C ALA A 128 22.50 5.84 2.40
N GLU A 129 22.99 6.56 1.39
CA GLU A 129 22.86 8.01 1.30
C GLU A 129 21.43 8.35 0.89
N ARG A 130 20.65 8.88 1.85
CA ARG A 130 19.33 9.45 1.59
C ARG A 130 19.52 10.62 0.64
N ASP A 131 19.05 10.48 -0.59
CA ASP A 131 18.96 11.63 -1.49
C ASP A 131 17.96 12.63 -0.88
N PRO A 132 18.36 13.88 -0.60
CA PRO A 132 17.47 14.91 -0.07
C PRO A 132 16.26 15.19 -0.97
N TRP A 133 16.33 14.82 -2.24
CA TRP A 133 15.31 15.08 -3.24
C TRP A 133 14.32 13.92 -3.43
N HIS A 134 14.61 12.72 -2.88
CA HIS A 134 13.73 11.55 -3.02
C HIS A 134 13.00 11.27 -1.70
N PRO A 135 11.64 11.29 -1.67
CA PRO A 135 10.90 10.97 -0.46
C PRO A 135 11.13 9.50 -0.07
N ARG A 136 11.02 9.21 1.24
CA ARG A 136 11.06 7.83 1.72
C ARG A 136 9.94 7.02 1.08
N LEU A 137 10.24 5.77 0.73
CA LEU A 137 9.22 4.79 0.32
C LEU A 137 8.15 4.69 1.40
N LEU A 138 6.90 4.61 0.96
CA LEU A 138 5.73 4.59 1.85
C LEU A 138 5.43 3.19 2.36
N VAL A 139 5.73 2.18 1.54
CA VAL A 139 5.57 0.76 1.90
C VAL A 139 6.76 0.00 1.37
N VAL A 140 7.38 -0.85 2.20
CA VAL A 140 8.36 -1.83 1.72
C VAL A 140 8.17 -3.14 2.46
N ARG A 141 7.75 -4.19 1.75
CA ARG A 141 7.61 -5.54 2.33
C ARG A 141 8.25 -6.58 1.44
N THR A 142 9.18 -7.32 2.01
CA THR A 142 9.92 -8.39 1.32
C THR A 142 9.01 -9.60 1.03
N PRO A 143 9.37 -10.45 0.05
CA PRO A 143 8.67 -11.72 -0.18
C PRO A 143 8.57 -12.62 1.05
N GLU A 144 9.50 -12.49 2.00
CA GLU A 144 9.48 -13.23 3.27
C GLU A 144 8.45 -12.67 4.26
N GLN A 145 8.20 -11.36 4.24
CA GLN A 145 7.26 -10.68 5.14
C GLN A 145 5.81 -10.70 4.63
N VAL A 146 5.62 -10.67 3.30
CA VAL A 146 4.29 -10.63 2.67
C VAL A 146 3.38 -11.81 3.09
N PRO A 147 3.86 -13.06 3.23
CA PRO A 147 3.03 -14.18 3.70
C PRO A 147 2.41 -13.96 5.07
N ASP A 148 3.05 -13.20 5.95
CA ASP A 148 2.52 -12.92 7.30
C ASP A 148 1.33 -11.96 7.21
N LEU A 149 1.46 -10.93 6.36
CA LEU A 149 0.36 -10.02 6.04
C LEU A 149 -0.80 -10.75 5.35
N ALA A 150 -0.51 -11.67 4.43
CA ALA A 150 -1.54 -12.45 3.76
C ALA A 150 -2.32 -13.35 4.74
N ARG A 151 -1.65 -13.94 5.73
CA ARG A 151 -2.32 -14.72 6.79
C ARG A 151 -3.16 -13.84 7.70
N ALA A 152 -2.65 -12.66 8.08
CA ALA A 152 -3.42 -11.69 8.85
C ALA A 152 -4.69 -11.25 8.08
N TRP A 153 -4.55 -10.94 6.80
CA TRP A 153 -5.68 -10.62 5.94
C TRP A 153 -6.69 -11.76 5.83
N ALA A 154 -6.24 -13.01 5.66
CA ALA A 154 -7.13 -14.17 5.58
C ALA A 154 -8.01 -14.36 6.84
N VAL A 155 -7.54 -13.93 8.00
CA VAL A 155 -8.33 -13.90 9.25
C VAL A 155 -9.25 -12.69 9.29
N ALA A 156 -8.76 -11.50 8.95
CA ALA A 156 -9.52 -10.25 9.03
C ALA A 156 -10.66 -10.17 8.00
N ALA A 157 -10.44 -10.63 6.76
CA ALA A 157 -11.35 -10.49 5.63
C ALA A 157 -12.80 -10.96 5.90
N PRO A 158 -13.04 -12.18 6.44
CA PRO A 158 -14.40 -12.63 6.74
C PRO A 158 -15.05 -11.89 7.92
N LEU A 159 -14.25 -11.31 8.81
CA LEU A 159 -14.71 -10.62 10.02
C LEU A 159 -14.91 -9.11 9.80
N LEU A 160 -14.45 -8.57 8.67
CA LEU A 160 -14.44 -7.12 8.42
C LEU A 160 -15.83 -6.47 8.52
N GLU A 161 -16.89 -7.19 8.15
CA GLU A 161 -18.28 -6.69 8.22
C GLU A 161 -18.77 -6.47 9.66
N ASP A 162 -18.20 -7.16 10.65
CA ASP A 162 -18.56 -6.96 12.05
C ASP A 162 -18.14 -5.57 12.55
N LEU A 163 -17.19 -4.92 11.86
CA LEU A 163 -16.75 -3.56 12.16
C LEU A 163 -17.76 -2.49 11.73
N ARG A 164 -18.73 -2.81 10.86
CA ARG A 164 -19.63 -1.81 10.27
C ARG A 164 -20.37 -0.98 11.32
N ALA A 165 -20.95 -1.63 12.32
CA ALA A 165 -21.69 -0.95 13.37
C ALA A 165 -20.78 -0.12 14.30
N PRO A 166 -19.67 -0.65 14.83
CA PRO A 166 -18.67 0.15 15.55
C PRO A 166 -18.13 1.34 14.74
N TYR A 167 -17.86 1.14 13.45
CA TYR A 167 -17.30 2.18 12.58
C TYR A 167 -18.24 3.37 12.46
N ALA A 168 -19.54 3.12 12.25
CA ALA A 168 -20.56 4.17 12.16
C ALA A 168 -20.66 5.03 13.44
N VAL A 169 -20.35 4.45 14.61
CA VAL A 169 -20.41 5.16 15.89
C VAL A 169 -19.11 5.91 16.19
N HIS A 170 -17.97 5.30 15.88
CA HIS A 170 -16.68 5.74 16.41
C HIS A 170 -15.77 6.43 15.38
N ALA A 171 -15.87 6.06 14.09
CA ALA A 171 -14.95 6.50 13.05
C ALA A 171 -15.61 7.29 11.91
N GLU A 172 -16.94 7.18 11.73
CA GLU A 172 -17.64 7.87 10.65
C GLU A 172 -17.57 9.40 10.79
N ARG A 173 -17.01 10.07 9.78
CA ARG A 173 -16.86 11.53 9.75
C ARG A 173 -17.16 12.08 8.36
N PRO A 174 -18.40 12.55 8.12
CA PRO A 174 -18.77 13.16 6.85
C PRO A 174 -17.84 14.33 6.47
N GLY A 175 -17.37 14.35 5.23
CA GLY A 175 -16.48 15.40 4.70
C GLY A 175 -14.98 15.15 4.90
N ARG A 176 -14.60 14.05 5.58
CA ARG A 176 -13.23 13.52 5.60
C ARG A 176 -13.01 12.56 4.42
N TRP A 177 -11.76 12.24 4.09
CA TRP A 177 -11.47 11.07 3.27
C TRP A 177 -11.71 9.80 4.08
N THR A 178 -12.13 8.72 3.42
CA THR A 178 -12.49 7.45 4.07
C THR A 178 -13.55 7.71 5.16
N ALA A 179 -14.61 8.41 4.77
CA ALA A 179 -15.59 9.00 5.68
C ALA A 179 -16.48 7.97 6.35
N ASN A 180 -16.72 6.84 5.68
CA ASN A 180 -17.65 5.79 6.06
C ASN A 180 -16.99 4.41 5.98
N PHE A 181 -17.70 3.39 6.49
CA PHE A 181 -17.20 2.03 6.52
C PHE A 181 -16.99 1.45 5.12
N GLU A 182 -17.85 1.79 4.15
CA GLU A 182 -17.76 1.26 2.79
C GLU A 182 -16.45 1.70 2.12
N GLU A 183 -16.07 2.97 2.23
CA GLU A 183 -14.80 3.49 1.71
C GLU A 183 -13.60 2.84 2.39
N PHE A 184 -13.65 2.67 3.72
CA PHE A 184 -12.61 1.96 4.47
C PHE A 184 -12.49 0.50 4.01
N ALA A 185 -13.60 -0.22 3.96
CA ALA A 185 -13.63 -1.64 3.64
C ALA A 185 -13.20 -1.90 2.19
N ILE A 186 -13.54 -1.03 1.24
CA ILE A 186 -13.05 -1.12 -0.14
C ILE A 186 -11.53 -0.98 -0.16
N LEU A 187 -10.97 0.07 0.45
CA LEU A 187 -9.53 0.29 0.46
C LEU A 187 -8.78 -0.87 1.13
N VAL A 188 -9.28 -1.36 2.26
CA VAL A 188 -8.65 -2.49 2.97
C VAL A 188 -8.74 -3.78 2.16
N ARG A 189 -9.82 -4.01 1.42
CA ARG A 189 -9.96 -5.17 0.52
C ARG A 189 -9.03 -5.08 -0.68
N ASP A 190 -8.84 -3.90 -1.24
CA ASP A 190 -7.87 -3.65 -2.31
C ASP A 190 -6.45 -4.02 -1.85
N TRP A 191 -6.05 -3.58 -0.67
CA TRP A 191 -4.79 -4.01 -0.05
C TRP A 191 -4.74 -5.52 0.18
N GLY A 192 -5.87 -6.10 0.57
CA GLY A 192 -6.04 -7.54 0.72
C GLY A 192 -5.75 -8.30 -0.58
N GLU A 193 -6.23 -7.78 -1.71
CA GLU A 193 -5.94 -8.33 -3.04
C GLU A 193 -4.46 -8.21 -3.38
N VAL A 194 -3.86 -7.03 -3.16
CA VAL A 194 -2.44 -6.75 -3.40
C VAL A 194 -1.54 -7.72 -2.63
N VAL A 195 -1.77 -7.85 -1.32
CA VAL A 195 -0.97 -8.72 -0.44
C VAL A 195 -1.17 -10.19 -0.80
N THR A 196 -2.40 -10.59 -1.11
CA THR A 196 -2.70 -11.98 -1.50
C THR A 196 -1.98 -12.35 -2.79
N GLU A 197 -1.99 -11.47 -3.80
CA GLU A 197 -1.30 -11.71 -5.06
C GLU A 197 0.22 -11.72 -4.90
N ALA A 198 0.77 -10.79 -4.13
CA ALA A 198 2.20 -10.77 -3.82
C ALA A 198 2.64 -12.05 -3.10
N SER A 199 1.86 -12.52 -2.11
CA SER A 199 2.13 -13.77 -1.41
C SER A 199 2.06 -14.98 -2.34
N ARG A 200 1.05 -15.03 -3.23
CA ARG A 200 0.85 -16.14 -4.17
C ARG A 200 1.96 -16.22 -5.21
N SER A 201 2.48 -15.07 -5.63
CA SER A 201 3.53 -14.96 -6.64
C SER A 201 4.95 -15.00 -6.08
N GLY A 202 5.11 -15.03 -4.75
CA GLY A 202 6.42 -14.99 -4.09
C GLY A 202 7.14 -13.66 -4.30
N ARG A 203 6.39 -12.57 -4.44
CA ARG A 203 6.89 -11.21 -4.73
C ARG A 203 6.76 -10.32 -3.51
N GLY A 204 7.53 -9.23 -3.49
CA GLY A 204 7.44 -8.20 -2.46
C GLY A 204 6.56 -7.02 -2.89
N LEU A 205 6.35 -6.08 -1.96
CA LEU A 205 5.56 -4.87 -2.13
C LEU A 205 6.42 -3.63 -1.98
N ILE A 206 6.21 -2.65 -2.86
CA ILE A 206 6.81 -1.33 -2.78
C ILE A 206 5.73 -0.28 -3.01
N GLY A 207 5.59 0.68 -2.09
CA GLY A 207 4.77 1.87 -2.23
C GLY A 207 5.66 3.08 -2.50
N LEU A 208 5.64 3.59 -3.73
CA LEU A 208 6.38 4.76 -4.16
C LEU A 208 5.58 6.04 -3.87
N PRO A 209 6.22 7.15 -3.47
CA PRO A 209 5.57 8.42 -3.17
C PRO A 209 5.31 9.28 -4.42
N ILE A 210 4.77 8.68 -5.48
CA ILE A 210 4.49 9.28 -6.79
C ILE A 210 3.10 8.92 -7.29
#